data_AF-A0A7S0AWI4-F1
#
_entry.id   AF-A0A7S0AWI4-F1
#
_cell.length_a   1.000
_cell.length_b   1.000
_cell.length_c   1.000
_cell.angle_alpha   90.00
_cell.angle_beta   90.00
_cell.angle_gamma   90.00
#
_symmetry.space_group_name_H-M   'P 1'
#
loop_
_entity.id
_entity.type
_entity.pdbx_description
1 polymer ?
#
loop_
_entity_poly.entity_id
_entity_poly.type
_entity_poly.pdbx_seq_one_letter_code
_entity_poly.pdbx_strand_id
1 'polypeptide(L)'
;AVHRWPTLLVERWMKVVVTGHCGLDVDPMIARSFSYQRAEFVRHLLHGLGVNRQRVRSVAHGNRNCLSGRIGRVAVENRRAEVQAYGADGQRYPPLRRPSPSAAPEPPRHWPR
;
A
#
# COMPACT_ATOMS: atom_id res chain seq x y z
N ALA A 1 2.81 14.50 25.78
CA ALA A 1 4.10 14.19 25.15
C ALA A 1 3.85 13.68 23.74
N VAL A 2 4.03 14.53 22.73
CA VAL A 2 3.90 14.13 21.33
C VAL A 2 5.12 13.27 21.00
N HIS A 3 4.93 11.99 20.68
CA HIS A 3 6.01 11.14 20.18
C HIS A 3 6.54 11.75 18.89
N ARG A 4 7.59 12.56 19.01
CA ARG A 4 8.46 12.94 17.91
C ARG A 4 9.17 11.66 17.48
N TRP A 5 8.69 11.06 16.41
CA TRP A 5 9.48 10.11 15.65
C TRP A 5 10.84 10.75 15.34
N PRO A 6 11.97 10.02 15.40
CA PRO A 6 13.27 10.58 15.07
C PRO A 6 13.31 10.88 13.56
N THR A 7 12.87 12.08 13.19
CA THR A 7 12.74 12.56 11.80
C THR A 7 14.08 12.52 11.07
N LEU A 8 15.19 12.63 11.80
CA LEU A 8 16.53 12.83 11.24
C LEU A 8 17.19 11.58 10.64
N LEU A 9 16.72 10.36 10.95
CA LEU A 9 17.32 9.12 10.40
C LEU A 9 16.58 8.56 9.18
N VAL A 10 15.28 8.86 9.05
CA VAL A 10 14.47 8.42 7.90
C VAL A 10 14.84 9.18 6.61
N GLU A 11 15.25 10.45 6.76
CA GLU A 11 15.37 11.41 5.66
C GLU A 11 16.52 11.13 4.68
N ARG A 12 17.62 10.49 5.09
CA ARG A 12 18.79 10.32 4.22
C ARG A 12 18.77 9.06 3.35
N TRP A 13 18.03 8.02 3.75
CA TRP A 13 18.23 6.68 3.18
C TRP A 13 16.95 6.01 2.65
N MET A 14 15.75 6.51 2.98
CA MET A 14 14.51 5.83 2.57
C MET A 14 13.89 6.36 1.27
N LYS A 15 13.49 5.48 0.36
CA LYS A 15 12.68 5.78 -0.83
C LYS A 15 11.26 5.30 -0.57
N VAL A 16 10.25 6.04 -1.03
CA VAL A 16 8.84 5.68 -0.85
C VAL A 16 8.21 5.51 -2.22
N VAL A 17 7.47 4.42 -2.40
CA VAL A 17 6.61 4.20 -3.57
C VAL A 17 5.17 4.23 -3.09
N VAL A 18 4.39 5.13 -3.68
CA VAL A 18 2.95 5.23 -3.47
C VAL A 18 2.26 4.68 -4.70
N THR A 19 1.51 3.59 -4.54
CA THR A 19 0.79 2.95 -5.62
C THR A 19 -0.70 3.18 -5.47
N GLY A 20 -1.33 3.78 -6.47
CA GLY A 20 -2.77 3.96 -6.50
C GLY A 20 -3.47 2.80 -7.18
N HIS A 21 -4.62 2.41 -6.63
CA HIS A 21 -5.51 1.40 -7.18
C HIS A 21 -6.94 1.94 -7.27
N CYS A 22 -7.72 1.38 -8.19
CA CYS A 22 -9.15 1.63 -8.28
C CYS A 22 -9.93 0.31 -8.35
N GLY A 23 -11.25 0.41 -8.20
CA GLY A 23 -12.14 -0.73 -8.32
C GLY A 23 -12.23 -1.24 -9.76
N LEU A 24 -12.71 -2.48 -9.91
CA LEU A 24 -13.01 -3.10 -11.21
C LEU A 24 -14.17 -2.40 -11.95
N ASP A 25 -14.96 -1.61 -11.22
CA ASP A 25 -16.09 -0.83 -11.74
C ASP A 25 -15.68 0.51 -12.39
N VAL A 26 -14.40 0.86 -12.36
CA VAL A 26 -13.89 2.06 -13.02
C VAL A 26 -13.57 1.75 -14.48
N ASP A 27 -14.03 2.60 -15.38
CA ASP A 27 -13.75 2.48 -16.82
C ASP A 27 -12.24 2.32 -17.08
N PRO A 28 -11.81 1.26 -17.78
CA PRO A 28 -10.41 1.01 -18.10
C PRO A 28 -9.69 2.18 -18.78
N MET A 29 -10.39 3.00 -19.57
CA MET A 29 -9.81 4.17 -20.25
C MET A 29 -9.33 5.22 -19.26
N ILE A 30 -10.01 5.38 -18.11
CA ILE A 30 -9.66 6.38 -17.09
C ILE A 30 -9.00 5.77 -15.85
N ALA A 31 -9.05 4.44 -15.67
CA ALA A 31 -8.54 3.74 -14.49
C ALA A 31 -7.10 4.10 -14.13
N ARG A 32 -6.22 4.21 -15.15
CA ARG A 32 -4.82 4.60 -14.95
C ARG A 32 -4.70 6.04 -14.43
N SER A 33 -5.43 6.98 -15.02
CA SER A 33 -5.43 8.38 -14.58
C SER A 33 -6.00 8.53 -13.16
N PHE A 34 -7.15 7.89 -12.89
CA PHE A 34 -7.82 7.96 -11.60
C PHE A 34 -6.96 7.38 -10.46
N SER A 35 -6.34 6.23 -10.70
CA SER A 35 -5.40 5.63 -9.74
C SER A 35 -4.13 6.47 -9.56
N TYR A 36 -3.61 7.11 -10.62
CA TYR A 36 -2.47 8.02 -10.52
C TYR A 36 -2.79 9.24 -9.65
N GLN A 37 -3.91 9.90 -9.87
CA GLN A 37 -4.34 11.06 -9.08
C GLN A 37 -4.44 10.73 -7.58
N ARG A 38 -4.93 9.53 -7.26
CA ARG A 38 -4.96 9.02 -5.88
C ARG A 38 -3.56 8.86 -5.29
N ALA A 39 -2.61 8.29 -6.04
CA ALA A 39 -1.23 8.15 -5.60
C ALA A 39 -0.55 9.53 -5.42
N GLU A 40 -0.77 10.45 -6.35
CA GLU A 40 -0.24 11.81 -6.30
C GLU A 40 -0.78 12.60 -5.10
N PHE A 41 -2.06 12.44 -4.76
CA PHE A 41 -2.62 13.05 -3.56
C PHE A 41 -1.86 12.63 -2.29
N VAL A 42 -1.62 11.33 -2.13
CA VAL A 42 -0.84 10.79 -1.00
C VAL A 42 0.62 11.25 -1.06
N ARG A 43 1.23 11.34 -2.25
CA ARG A 43 2.58 11.91 -2.42
C ARG A 43 2.65 13.35 -1.93
N HIS A 44 1.67 14.18 -2.26
CA HIS A 44 1.59 15.56 -1.79
C HIS A 44 1.37 15.64 -0.28
N LEU A 45 0.53 14.77 0.28
CA LEU A 45 0.33 14.69 1.73
C LEU A 45 1.65 14.34 2.45
N LEU A 46 2.38 13.33 2.00
CA LEU A 46 3.68 12.95 2.58
C LEU A 46 4.70 14.09 2.50
N HIS A 47 4.70 14.83 1.39
CA HIS A 47 5.54 16.02 1.25
C HIS A 47 5.16 17.12 2.26
N GLY A 48 3.86 17.38 2.45
CA GLY A 48 3.37 18.30 3.47
C GLY A 48 3.73 17.90 4.90
N LEU A 49 3.97 16.60 5.14
CA LEU A 49 4.44 16.04 6.42
C LEU A 49 5.98 16.04 6.56
N GLY A 50 6.71 16.62 5.61
CA GLY A 50 8.18 16.76 5.66
C GLY A 50 8.97 15.70 4.90
N VAL A 51 8.32 14.74 4.23
CA VAL A 51 9.05 13.76 3.41
C VAL A 51 9.56 14.44 2.13
N ASN A 52 10.87 14.36 1.87
CA ASN A 52 11.45 14.94 0.65
C ASN A 52 10.76 14.43 -0.62
N ARG A 53 10.24 15.36 -1.43
CA ARG A 53 9.50 15.10 -2.66
C ARG A 53 10.23 14.17 -3.63
N GLN A 54 11.55 14.32 -3.74
CA GLN A 54 12.40 13.54 -4.65
C GLN A 54 12.54 12.06 -4.23
N ARG A 55 12.17 11.74 -2.98
CA ARG A 55 12.24 10.39 -2.42
C ARG A 55 10.94 9.63 -2.58
N VAL A 56 9.85 10.28 -2.99
CA VAL A 56 8.52 9.67 -3.10
C VAL A 56 8.11 9.57 -4.57
N ARG A 57 7.86 8.35 -5.04
CA ARG A 57 7.40 8.07 -6.41
C ARG A 57 5.94 7.62 -6.40
N SER A 58 5.12 8.21 -7.26
CA SER A 58 3.75 7.74 -7.50
C SER A 58 3.70 6.74 -8.66
N VAL A 59 2.90 5.69 -8.50
CA VAL A 59 2.67 4.63 -9.50
C VAL A 59 1.17 4.40 -9.63
N ALA A 60 0.72 4.14 -10.86
CA ALA A 60 -0.67 3.90 -11.18
C ALA A 60 -0.88 2.44 -11.59
N HIS A 61 -1.65 1.68 -10.81
CA HIS A 61 -2.02 0.30 -11.16
C HIS A 61 -3.41 0.19 -11.80
N GLY A 62 -4.23 1.24 -11.74
CA GLY A 62 -5.61 1.20 -12.21
C GLY A 62 -6.40 0.11 -11.48
N ASN A 63 -7.15 -0.68 -12.25
CA ASN A 63 -7.95 -1.81 -11.78
C ASN A 63 -7.16 -3.14 -11.78
N ARG A 64 -5.82 -3.09 -11.80
CA ARG A 64 -4.94 -4.26 -11.72
C ARG A 64 -4.55 -4.53 -10.26
N ASN A 65 -4.13 -5.77 -9.97
CA ASN A 65 -3.74 -6.21 -8.62
C ASN A 65 -4.84 -5.98 -7.58
N CYS A 66 -6.07 -6.38 -7.92
CA CYS A 66 -7.19 -6.35 -7.00
C CYS A 66 -6.99 -7.35 -5.85
N LEU A 67 -7.44 -6.97 -4.66
CA LEU A 67 -7.45 -7.85 -3.49
C LEU A 67 -8.63 -8.83 -3.54
N SER A 68 -9.69 -8.49 -4.28
CA SER A 68 -10.81 -9.39 -4.54
C SER A 68 -11.41 -9.15 -5.94
N GLY A 69 -12.15 -10.14 -6.44
CA GLY A 69 -12.94 -10.02 -7.68
C GLY A 69 -14.30 -9.33 -7.51
N ARG A 70 -14.59 -8.76 -6.32
CA ARG A 70 -15.86 -8.08 -6.06
C ARG A 70 -15.92 -6.75 -6.82
N ILE A 71 -17.13 -6.27 -7.13
CA ILE A 71 -17.37 -5.05 -7.91
C ILE A 71 -18.29 -4.09 -7.13
N GLY A 72 -18.06 -2.78 -7.30
CA GLY A 72 -18.90 -1.73 -6.74
C GLY A 72 -18.69 -1.53 -5.24
N ARG A 73 -19.76 -1.20 -4.51
CA ARG A 73 -19.71 -0.78 -3.10
C ARG A 73 -19.19 -1.88 -2.16
N VAL A 74 -19.37 -3.14 -2.52
CA VAL A 74 -18.93 -4.31 -1.73
C VAL A 74 -17.45 -4.64 -1.92
N ALA A 75 -16.73 -3.89 -2.75
CA ALA A 75 -15.32 -4.10 -3.11
C ALA A 75 -14.44 -2.90 -2.72
N VAL A 76 -14.76 -2.25 -1.60
CA VAL A 76 -14.09 -1.03 -1.15
C VAL A 76 -12.58 -1.23 -0.97
N GLU A 77 -12.13 -2.44 -0.65
CA GLU A 77 -10.72 -2.81 -0.52
C GLU A 77 -9.90 -2.62 -1.80
N ASN A 78 -10.53 -2.67 -2.97
CA ASN A 78 -9.85 -2.44 -4.25
C ASN A 78 -9.55 -0.95 -4.47
N ARG A 79 -10.29 -0.04 -3.79
CA ARG A 79 -10.16 1.41 -3.92
C ARG A 79 -9.17 1.98 -2.91
N ARG A 80 -7.89 1.68 -3.07
CA ARG A 80 -6.84 1.97 -2.07
C ARG A 80 -5.63 2.71 -2.65
N ALA A 81 -4.81 3.23 -1.75
CA ALA A 81 -3.43 3.61 -2.03
C ALA A 81 -2.52 2.77 -1.14
N GLU A 82 -1.48 2.18 -1.70
CA GLU A 82 -0.47 1.44 -0.96
C GLU A 82 0.78 2.31 -0.83
N VAL A 83 1.37 2.34 0.37
CA VAL A 83 2.63 3.06 0.63
C VAL A 83 3.68 2.02 1.01
N GLN A 84 4.76 1.99 0.26
CA GLN A 84 5.87 1.07 0.47
C GLN A 84 7.14 1.89 0.66
N ALA A 85 7.80 1.72 1.80
CA ALA A 85 9.08 2.35 2.08
C ALA A 85 10.21 1.36 1.81
N TYR A 86 11.33 1.86 1.31
CA TYR A 86 12.52 1.09 0.97
C TYR A 86 13.75 1.74 1.57
N GLY A 87 14.68 0.97 2.11
CA GLY A 87 16.01 1.45 2.51
C GLY A 87 16.87 1.80 1.29
N ALA A 88 18.07 2.30 1.54
CA ALA A 88 19.02 2.59 0.47
C ALA A 88 19.53 1.32 -0.23
N ASP A 89 19.53 0.20 0.50
CA ASP A 89 19.81 -1.15 0.03
C ASP A 89 18.68 -1.76 -0.83
N GLY A 90 17.55 -1.04 -0.98
CA GLY A 90 16.38 -1.51 -1.71
C GLY A 90 15.50 -2.47 -0.91
N GLN A 91 15.78 -2.72 0.37
CA GLN A 91 14.94 -3.57 1.22
C GLN A 91 13.67 -2.84 1.63
N ARG A 92 12.54 -3.55 1.63
CA ARG A 92 11.23 -2.97 2.02
C ARG A 92 11.11 -2.85 3.54
N TYR A 93 10.55 -1.74 4.00
CA TYR A 93 10.29 -1.43 5.41
C TYR A 93 8.79 -1.18 5.68
N PRO A 94 8.23 -1.74 6.77
CA PRO A 94 8.83 -2.83 7.55
C PRO A 94 9.06 -4.08 6.66
N PRO A 95 10.01 -4.96 7.02
CA PRO A 95 10.20 -6.22 6.30
C PRO A 95 8.86 -6.96 6.23
N LEU A 96 8.52 -7.51 5.06
CA LEU A 96 7.36 -8.37 4.93
C LEU A 96 7.53 -9.52 5.91
N ARG A 97 6.64 -9.61 6.91
CA ARG A 97 6.56 -10.82 7.72
C ARG A 97 6.24 -11.95 6.76
N ARG A 98 7.18 -12.89 6.57
CA ARG A 98 6.83 -14.18 5.95
C ARG A 98 5.69 -14.75 6.80
N PRO A 99 4.60 -15.26 6.19
CA PRO A 99 3.62 -16.00 6.96
C PRO A 99 4.38 -17.08 7.73
N SER A 100 4.18 -17.14 9.05
CA SER A 100 4.74 -18.24 9.81
C SER A 100 4.12 -19.52 9.24
N PRO A 101 4.89 -20.60 9.04
CA PRO A 101 4.36 -21.86 8.55
C PRO A 101 3.34 -22.52 9.51
N SER A 102 2.99 -21.88 10.63
CA SER A 102 2.13 -22.41 11.69
C SER A 102 0.67 -21.92 11.65
N ALA A 103 0.22 -21.34 10.52
CA ALA A 103 -1.18 -20.93 10.34
C ALA A 103 -1.95 -21.84 9.38
N ALA A 104 -1.55 -23.12 9.27
CA ALA A 104 -2.50 -24.13 8.80
C ALA A 104 -3.63 -24.19 9.86
N PRO A 105 -4.91 -24.09 9.47
CA PRO A 105 -5.99 -24.34 10.43
C PRO A 105 -5.78 -25.73 11.02
N GLU A 106 -5.68 -25.85 12.35
CA GLU A 106 -5.78 -27.16 12.97
C GLU A 106 -7.07 -27.81 12.43
N PRO A 107 -7.04 -29.06 11.94
CA PRO A 107 -8.28 -29.77 11.64
C PRO A 107 -9.14 -29.74 12.91
N PRO A 108 -10.47 -29.55 12.80
CA PRO A 108 -11.32 -29.53 13.97
C PRO A 108 -11.05 -30.78 14.78
N ARG A 109 -10.52 -30.59 15.99
CA ARG A 109 -10.49 -31.67 16.97
C ARG A 109 -11.97 -32.05 17.16
N HIS A 110 -12.26 -33.34 17.13
CA HIS A 110 -13.55 -33.98 17.44
C HIS A 110 -14.76 -33.61 16.55
N TRP A 111 -15.09 -34.49 15.62
CA TRP A 111 -16.50 -34.77 15.30
C TRP A 111 -17.02 -35.75 16.36
N PRO A 112 -18.01 -35.39 17.19
CA PRO A 112 -18.70 -36.38 18.00
C PRO A 112 -19.43 -37.35 17.05
N ARG A 113 -19.38 -38.64 17.42
CA ARG A 113 -19.90 -39.79 16.66
C ARG A 113 -21.37 -39.66 16.29
#